data_AF-A0A813HRF4-F1
#
_entry.id   AF-A0A813HRF4-F1
#
_cell.length_a   1.000
_cell.length_b   1.000
_cell.length_c   1.000
_cell.angle_alpha   90.00
_cell.angle_beta   90.00
_cell.angle_gamma   90.00
#
_symmetry.space_group_name_H-M   'P 1'
#
loop_
_entity.id
_entity.type
_entity.pdbx_description
1 polymer ?
#
loop_
_entity_poly.entity_id
_entity_poly.type
_entity_poly.pdbx_seq_one_letter_code
_entity_poly.pdbx_strand_id
1 'polypeptide(L)'
;MLRDLCSCFSQRPKVDSCTDSYLIQGALIEKVNGIYHRQGNLMDGVPCYRNGAGVLLFRYRMASGASFWYLSSQSNNLNSSEGDYYRVKSDSARPTLADWSCSHCPDGRGPAPVISLIINNSNNNDGADSGPDPCSKSSLSADVLLLPGGDETAFDISVSLLSGSLLGPVPVCPSSTCLQVKFALRPFLQERRYVTKLIFGEQVLDDLQTVKDLQLEPDSSLQAIAQEADCIVRDAGVPEVNGNYIRQDELMAGAPCYVNEHGTLLFRYRFTRWHYWYFSRGSGDLQKSEGDYFRVKTEELEPPATGWVSASCLAGRDPCPTVMLF
;
A
#
# COMPACT_ATOMS: atom_id res chain seq x y z
N MET A 1 -48.27 21.52 -12.07
CA MET A 1 -48.76 20.33 -11.35
C MET A 1 -47.52 19.62 -10.79
N LEU A 2 -46.99 20.17 -9.69
CA LEU A 2 -45.91 19.58 -8.88
C LEU A 2 -46.59 18.72 -7.82
N ARG A 3 -46.13 17.48 -7.59
CA ARG A 3 -46.55 16.65 -6.47
C ARG A 3 -45.32 16.08 -5.77
N ASP A 4 -45.09 16.61 -4.58
CA ASP A 4 -44.93 15.90 -3.31
C ASP A 4 -44.14 14.58 -3.31
N LEU A 5 -42.89 14.66 -2.85
CA LEU A 5 -42.24 13.56 -2.15
C LEU A 5 -42.24 13.86 -0.65
N CYS A 6 -43.03 13.05 0.05
CA CYS A 6 -43.31 13.08 1.47
C CYS A 6 -42.06 12.89 2.35
N SER A 7 -42.06 13.69 3.41
CA SER A 7 -41.59 13.37 4.76
C SER A 7 -41.83 11.91 5.16
N CYS A 8 -40.79 11.26 5.66
CA CYS A 8 -40.88 10.19 6.65
C CYS A 8 -39.81 10.44 7.71
N PHE A 9 -40.21 11.08 8.81
CA PHE A 9 -39.55 10.93 10.10
C PHE A 9 -39.65 9.45 10.50
N SER A 10 -38.52 8.75 10.51
CA SER A 10 -38.40 7.44 11.15
C SER A 10 -37.13 7.44 11.98
N GLN A 11 -37.34 7.24 13.28
CA GLN A 11 -36.40 7.04 14.39
C GLN A 11 -34.91 7.06 14.00
N ARG A 12 -34.18 8.08 14.50
CA ARG A 12 -32.70 8.11 14.43
C ARG A 12 -32.17 6.82 15.07
N PRO A 13 -31.47 5.95 14.31
CA PRO A 13 -30.68 4.91 14.94
C PRO A 13 -29.67 5.61 15.85
N LYS A 14 -29.43 5.03 17.04
CA LYS A 14 -28.31 5.42 17.90
C LYS A 14 -27.07 5.32 17.01
N VAL A 15 -26.52 6.46 16.59
CA VAL A 15 -25.32 6.48 15.75
C VAL A 15 -24.21 5.94 16.63
N ASP A 16 -23.76 4.72 16.37
CA ASP A 16 -22.53 4.19 16.93
C ASP A 16 -21.45 5.24 16.67
N SER A 17 -20.87 5.76 17.75
CA SER A 17 -19.93 6.90 17.78
C SER A 17 -18.56 6.58 17.18
N CYS A 18 -18.49 5.56 16.34
CA CYS A 18 -17.29 5.17 15.63
C CYS A 18 -17.05 6.19 14.50
N THR A 19 -16.12 7.12 14.74
CA THR A 19 -15.67 8.15 13.80
C THR A 19 -14.53 7.62 12.95
N ASP A 20 -14.78 6.49 12.27
CA ASP A 20 -13.83 5.93 11.30
C ASP A 20 -13.44 7.01 10.29
N SER A 21 -12.12 7.19 10.10
CA SER A 21 -11.55 8.06 9.07
C SER A 21 -10.59 7.24 8.21
N TYR A 22 -10.27 7.70 7.01
CA TYR A 22 -9.34 6.99 6.12
C TYR A 22 -8.22 7.91 5.70
N LEU A 23 -6.97 7.45 5.72
CA LEU A 23 -5.85 8.12 5.09
C LEU A 23 -5.64 7.55 3.70
N ILE A 24 -5.54 8.42 2.71
CA ILE A 24 -5.25 8.05 1.32
C ILE A 24 -3.94 8.69 0.92
N GLN A 25 -3.01 7.87 0.42
CA GLN A 25 -1.66 8.28 0.03
C GLN A 25 -1.26 7.63 -1.30
N GLY A 26 -0.23 8.17 -1.95
CA GLY A 26 0.35 7.60 -3.16
C GLY A 26 -0.50 7.77 -4.44
N ALA A 27 -1.61 8.50 -4.38
CA ALA A 27 -2.38 8.82 -5.59
C ALA A 27 -1.62 9.87 -6.42
N LEU A 28 -1.48 9.69 -7.74
CA LEU A 28 -0.85 10.70 -8.61
C LEU A 28 -1.65 12.01 -8.66
N ILE A 29 -2.96 11.93 -8.42
CA ILE A 29 -3.85 13.08 -8.37
C ILE A 29 -3.77 13.66 -6.96
N GLU A 30 -3.01 14.75 -6.81
CA GLU A 30 -2.65 15.36 -5.52
C GLU A 30 -3.85 15.50 -4.56
N LYS A 31 -4.95 16.10 -5.04
CA LYS A 31 -6.18 16.34 -4.24
C LYS A 31 -6.88 15.08 -3.73
N VAL A 32 -6.56 13.90 -4.25
CA VAL A 32 -7.11 12.63 -3.76
C VAL A 32 -6.42 12.19 -2.48
N ASN A 33 -5.17 12.60 -2.25
CA ASN A 33 -4.45 12.28 -1.02
C ASN A 33 -5.01 13.06 0.18
N GLY A 34 -4.78 12.53 1.37
CA GLY A 34 -5.17 13.16 2.64
C GLY A 34 -6.17 12.34 3.45
N ILE A 35 -6.65 12.94 4.54
CA ILE A 35 -7.56 12.29 5.48
C ILE A 35 -9.01 12.52 5.04
N TYR A 36 -9.77 11.43 4.97
CA TYR A 36 -11.19 11.39 4.64
C TYR A 36 -11.99 11.18 5.92
N HIS A 37 -12.83 12.16 6.23
CA HIS A 37 -13.70 12.13 7.39
C HIS A 37 -15.09 11.68 6.99
N ARG A 38 -15.68 10.81 7.83
CA ARG A 38 -17.05 10.33 7.66
C ARG A 38 -18.03 11.51 7.61
N GLN A 39 -18.89 11.49 6.62
CA GLN A 39 -19.99 12.41 6.45
C GLN A 39 -21.25 11.85 7.12
N GLY A 40 -22.16 12.73 7.57
CA GLY A 40 -23.43 12.31 8.18
C GLY A 40 -24.41 11.65 7.20
N ASN A 41 -24.17 11.79 5.89
CA ASN A 41 -25.03 11.24 4.85
C ASN A 41 -24.63 9.81 4.48
N LEU A 42 -25.62 8.95 4.28
CA LEU A 42 -25.45 7.61 3.70
C LEU A 42 -25.68 7.67 2.20
N MET A 43 -24.86 6.93 1.45
CA MET A 43 -25.06 6.67 0.02
C MET A 43 -25.16 5.16 -0.16
N ASP A 44 -26.22 4.69 -0.83
CA ASP A 44 -26.50 3.25 -0.96
C ASP A 44 -26.52 2.52 0.41
N GLY A 45 -27.05 3.19 1.43
CA GLY A 45 -27.14 2.65 2.80
C GLY A 45 -25.83 2.55 3.56
N VAL A 46 -24.70 3.02 3.01
CA VAL A 46 -23.38 2.97 3.64
C VAL A 46 -22.75 4.35 3.84
N PRO A 47 -21.77 4.51 4.75
CA PRO A 47 -21.13 5.79 5.01
C PRO A 47 -20.45 6.38 3.77
N CYS A 48 -20.54 7.69 3.62
CA CYS A 48 -19.74 8.47 2.68
C CYS A 48 -18.65 9.22 3.45
N TYR A 49 -17.50 9.47 2.84
CA TYR A 49 -16.39 10.20 3.43
C TYR A 49 -15.92 11.32 2.51
N ARG A 50 -15.27 12.34 3.07
CA ARG A 50 -14.77 13.49 2.32
C ARG A 50 -13.46 13.98 2.91
N ASN A 51 -12.50 14.34 2.05
CA ASN A 51 -11.26 14.98 2.47
C ASN A 51 -11.32 16.52 2.42
N GLY A 52 -10.25 17.19 2.87
CA GLY A 52 -10.16 18.66 2.87
C GLY A 52 -10.23 19.30 1.49
N ALA A 53 -9.91 18.56 0.42
CA ALA A 53 -10.00 19.02 -0.96
C ALA A 53 -11.38 18.79 -1.60
N GLY A 54 -12.34 18.24 -0.85
CA GLY A 54 -13.70 17.98 -1.32
C GLY A 54 -13.86 16.73 -2.18
N VAL A 55 -12.85 15.86 -2.26
CA VAL A 55 -12.95 14.55 -2.90
C VAL A 55 -13.81 13.63 -2.05
N LEU A 56 -14.70 12.88 -2.69
CA LEU A 56 -15.60 11.94 -2.04
C LEU A 56 -15.03 10.53 -2.09
N LEU A 57 -15.19 9.80 -0.99
CA LEU A 57 -15.02 8.35 -0.90
C LEU A 57 -16.38 7.75 -0.58
N PHE A 58 -16.99 7.05 -1.55
CA PHE A 58 -18.36 6.55 -1.44
C PHE A 58 -18.54 5.24 -2.18
N ARG A 59 -19.59 4.48 -1.81
CA ARG A 59 -20.02 3.29 -2.55
C ARG A 59 -21.15 3.64 -3.51
N TYR A 60 -21.09 3.03 -4.68
CA TYR A 60 -22.17 3.09 -5.67
C TYR A 60 -22.51 1.68 -6.16
N ARG A 61 -23.82 1.39 -6.22
CA ARG A 61 -24.34 0.13 -6.75
C ARG A 61 -24.86 0.33 -8.16
N MET A 62 -24.24 -0.38 -9.10
CA MET A 62 -24.63 -0.36 -10.50
C MET A 62 -26.00 -1.03 -10.70
N ALA A 63 -26.67 -0.70 -11.81
CA ALA A 63 -27.92 -1.36 -12.22
C ALA A 63 -27.76 -2.88 -12.42
N SER A 64 -26.55 -3.35 -12.74
CA SER A 64 -26.21 -4.77 -12.82
C SER A 64 -26.16 -5.47 -11.45
N GLY A 65 -26.28 -4.73 -10.35
CA GLY A 65 -26.20 -5.21 -8.98
C GLY A 65 -24.79 -5.18 -8.38
N ALA A 66 -23.74 -4.97 -9.18
CA ALA A 66 -22.36 -4.89 -8.71
C ALA A 66 -22.09 -3.57 -7.96
N SER A 67 -21.38 -3.66 -6.83
CA SER A 67 -21.02 -2.50 -6.01
C SER A 67 -19.55 -2.13 -6.17
N PHE A 68 -19.27 -0.83 -6.16
CA PHE A 68 -17.93 -0.28 -6.24
C PHE A 68 -17.75 0.83 -5.23
N TRP A 69 -16.58 0.90 -4.62
CA TRP A 69 -16.12 2.11 -3.92
C TRP A 69 -15.40 3.01 -4.91
N TYR A 70 -15.61 4.33 -4.77
CA TYR A 70 -15.10 5.35 -5.66
C TYR A 70 -14.39 6.44 -4.87
N LEU A 71 -13.31 6.95 -5.46
CA LEU A 71 -12.73 8.25 -5.19
C LEU A 71 -13.11 9.16 -6.35
N SER A 72 -13.97 10.14 -6.09
CA SER A 72 -14.52 10.99 -7.15
C SER A 72 -14.58 12.46 -6.73
N SER A 73 -14.50 13.33 -7.73
CA SER A 73 -14.81 14.73 -7.58
C SER A 73 -16.25 14.90 -7.09
N GLN A 74 -16.53 16.00 -6.42
CA GLN A 74 -17.91 16.38 -6.15
C GLN A 74 -18.56 16.84 -7.46
N SER A 75 -19.05 15.90 -8.27
CA SER A 75 -19.90 16.22 -9.41
C SER A 75 -21.36 16.33 -8.94
N ASN A 76 -22.14 17.19 -9.61
CA ASN A 76 -23.58 17.26 -9.39
C ASN A 76 -24.33 16.05 -9.99
N ASN A 77 -23.59 15.09 -10.57
CA ASN A 77 -24.16 13.93 -11.23
C ASN A 77 -23.31 12.68 -10.98
N LEU A 78 -23.63 11.97 -9.90
CA LEU A 78 -23.01 10.70 -9.52
C LEU A 78 -23.32 9.53 -10.48
N ASN A 79 -24.20 9.75 -11.47
CA ASN A 79 -24.45 8.78 -12.54
C ASN A 79 -23.51 8.98 -13.75
N SER A 80 -22.67 10.01 -13.72
CA SER A 80 -21.60 10.22 -14.71
C SER A 80 -20.29 9.65 -14.17
N SER A 81 -19.48 9.07 -15.05
CA SER A 81 -18.09 8.71 -14.71
C SER A 81 -17.14 9.92 -14.71
N GLU A 82 -17.62 11.09 -15.13
CA GLU A 82 -16.85 12.33 -15.07
C GLU A 82 -16.57 12.71 -13.61
N GLY A 83 -15.31 12.97 -13.29
CA GLY A 83 -14.85 13.20 -11.93
C GLY A 83 -14.33 11.96 -11.21
N ASP A 84 -14.54 10.75 -11.74
CA ASP A 84 -14.03 9.52 -11.10
C ASP A 84 -12.52 9.41 -11.27
N TYR A 85 -11.82 9.30 -10.14
CA TYR A 85 -10.36 9.16 -10.09
C TYR A 85 -9.95 7.70 -9.95
N TYR A 86 -10.54 6.98 -9.00
CA TYR A 86 -10.21 5.59 -8.72
C TYR A 86 -11.44 4.83 -8.27
N ARG A 87 -11.46 3.53 -8.51
CA ARG A 87 -12.50 2.63 -8.02
C ARG A 87 -11.97 1.24 -7.70
N VAL A 88 -12.72 0.54 -6.87
CA VAL A 88 -12.50 -0.86 -6.52
C VAL A 88 -13.85 -1.56 -6.39
N LYS A 89 -13.95 -2.78 -6.92
CA LYS A 89 -15.19 -3.57 -6.84
C LYS A 89 -15.29 -4.20 -5.45
N SER A 90 -16.36 -3.92 -4.71
CA SER A 90 -16.59 -4.51 -3.39
C SER A 90 -18.02 -4.26 -2.91
N ASP A 91 -18.64 -5.31 -2.38
CA ASP A 91 -19.96 -5.25 -1.73
C ASP A 91 -19.88 -4.90 -0.23
N SER A 92 -18.67 -4.70 0.29
CA SER A 92 -18.44 -4.33 1.69
C SER A 92 -19.14 -3.01 2.06
N ALA A 93 -19.60 -2.93 3.31
CA ALA A 93 -20.13 -1.70 3.90
C ALA A 93 -19.03 -0.68 4.25
N ARG A 94 -17.76 -1.06 4.17
CA ARG A 94 -16.58 -0.22 4.37
C ARG A 94 -15.68 -0.20 3.13
N PRO A 95 -14.99 0.92 2.83
CA PRO A 95 -13.94 0.96 1.82
C PRO A 95 -12.93 -0.18 1.97
N THR A 96 -12.50 -0.78 0.86
CA THR A 96 -11.39 -1.74 0.88
C THR A 96 -10.07 -0.99 0.98
N LEU A 97 -9.08 -1.61 1.62
CA LEU A 97 -7.75 -1.01 1.81
C LEU A 97 -6.80 -1.27 0.63
N ALA A 98 -7.16 -2.20 -0.25
CA ALA A 98 -6.35 -2.66 -1.38
C ALA A 98 -7.16 -2.68 -2.69
N ASP A 99 -6.46 -2.98 -3.79
CA ASP A 99 -6.98 -3.24 -5.14
C ASP A 99 -7.68 -2.06 -5.82
N TRP A 100 -7.34 -0.84 -5.40
CA TRP A 100 -7.78 0.38 -6.07
C TRP A 100 -7.19 0.47 -7.48
N SER A 101 -7.99 0.98 -8.42
CA SER A 101 -7.56 1.13 -9.81
C SER A 101 -8.10 2.42 -10.40
N CYS A 102 -7.37 3.02 -11.34
CA CYS A 102 -7.90 4.10 -12.20
C CYS A 102 -8.56 3.56 -13.47
N SER A 103 -8.75 2.23 -13.57
CA SER A 103 -9.37 1.60 -14.74
C SER A 103 -10.85 1.97 -14.82
N HIS A 104 -11.24 2.55 -15.97
CA HIS A 104 -12.57 3.12 -16.21
C HIS A 104 -12.92 4.33 -15.31
N CYS A 105 -11.90 5.05 -14.87
CA CYS A 105 -12.01 6.34 -14.20
C CYS A 105 -11.37 7.39 -15.12
N PRO A 106 -12.16 8.16 -15.90
CA PRO A 106 -11.65 9.09 -16.92
C PRO A 106 -10.60 10.07 -16.41
N ASP A 107 -10.79 10.54 -15.18
CA ASP A 107 -9.89 11.51 -14.54
C ASP A 107 -8.79 10.84 -13.72
N GLY A 108 -8.84 9.50 -13.60
CA GLY A 108 -7.87 8.68 -12.90
C GLY A 108 -6.49 8.67 -13.54
N ARG A 109 -5.45 8.61 -12.71
CA ARG A 109 -4.06 8.53 -13.16
C ARG A 109 -3.30 7.56 -12.25
N GLY A 110 -2.48 6.67 -12.81
CA GLY A 110 -1.65 5.77 -12.02
C GLY A 110 -0.48 6.50 -11.35
N PRO A 111 0.05 6.01 -10.21
CA PRO A 111 -0.38 4.80 -9.53
C PRO A 111 -1.70 4.99 -8.74
N ALA A 112 -2.36 3.87 -8.46
CA ALA A 112 -3.53 3.86 -7.58
C ALA A 112 -3.13 4.15 -6.13
N PRO A 113 -4.00 4.78 -5.33
CA PRO A 113 -3.67 5.10 -3.96
C PRO A 113 -3.60 3.88 -3.04
N VAL A 114 -2.83 4.03 -1.97
CA VAL A 114 -2.90 3.18 -0.78
C VAL A 114 -3.90 3.80 0.19
N ILE A 115 -4.81 2.98 0.73
CA ILE A 115 -5.80 3.42 1.71
C ILE A 115 -5.54 2.74 3.05
N SER A 116 -5.50 3.53 4.11
CA SER A 116 -5.35 3.08 5.50
C SER A 116 -6.55 3.53 6.33
N LEU A 117 -7.04 2.68 7.23
CA LEU A 117 -8.06 3.04 8.21
C LEU A 117 -7.42 3.76 9.40
N ILE A 118 -8.00 4.89 9.81
CA ILE A 118 -7.67 5.60 11.05
C ILE A 118 -8.81 5.35 12.04
N ILE A 119 -8.50 4.66 13.14
CA ILE A 119 -9.45 4.42 14.23
C ILE A 119 -9.22 5.49 15.30
N ASN A 120 -10.19 6.40 15.44
CA ASN A 120 -10.17 7.39 16.51
C ASN A 120 -10.86 6.82 17.75
N ASN A 121 -10.08 6.27 18.68
CA ASN A 121 -10.59 5.82 19.97
C ASN A 121 -11.04 7.01 20.81
N SER A 122 -12.30 7.42 20.64
CA SER A 122 -12.93 8.48 21.43
C SER A 122 -13.41 7.94 22.78
N ASN A 123 -12.50 7.39 23.58
CA ASN A 123 -12.76 6.97 24.96
C ASN A 123 -11.68 7.57 25.88
N ASN A 124 -11.67 8.89 25.99
CA ASN A 124 -11.02 9.58 27.11
C ASN A 124 -12.01 10.62 27.64
N ASN A 125 -12.93 10.16 28.48
CA ASN A 125 -13.55 11.02 29.47
C ASN A 125 -12.62 11.03 30.67
N ASP A 126 -11.80 12.06 30.81
CA ASP A 126 -11.38 12.57 32.11
C ASP A 126 -11.21 14.08 31.97
N GLY A 127 -12.07 14.82 32.68
CA GLY A 127 -12.02 16.26 32.73
C GLY A 127 -10.90 16.74 33.64
N ALA A 128 -10.07 17.64 33.15
CA ALA A 128 -9.47 18.71 33.95
C ALA A 128 -8.80 19.75 33.02
N ASP A 129 -9.46 20.89 32.93
CA ASP A 129 -8.93 22.25 32.87
C ASP A 129 -7.39 22.43 32.97
N SER A 130 -6.74 22.89 31.89
CA SER A 130 -5.69 23.94 31.92
C SER A 130 -5.12 24.30 30.53
N GLY A 131 -5.30 25.58 30.14
CA GLY A 131 -4.27 26.47 29.53
C GLY A 131 -3.77 26.24 28.08
N PRO A 132 -3.71 27.29 27.22
CA PRO A 132 -3.10 27.20 25.90
C PRO A 132 -1.60 27.55 25.91
N ASP A 133 -0.76 26.64 25.43
CA ASP A 133 0.67 26.89 25.13
C ASP A 133 0.88 26.92 23.59
N PRO A 134 1.50 27.96 23.00
CA PRO A 134 1.68 28.06 21.56
C PRO A 134 3.15 27.92 21.15
N CYS A 135 3.67 26.71 21.02
CA CYS A 135 4.84 26.45 20.16
C CYS A 135 5.18 24.95 20.10
N SER A 136 5.07 24.31 18.95
CA SER A 136 5.93 23.18 18.57
C SER A 136 5.92 22.99 17.06
N LYS A 137 7.12 23.02 16.48
CA LYS A 137 7.43 22.88 15.06
C LYS A 137 7.62 21.41 14.69
N SER A 138 7.55 21.18 13.37
CA SER A 138 8.01 20.02 12.58
C SER A 138 7.32 18.69 12.81
N SER A 139 6.24 18.46 12.04
CA SER A 139 5.68 17.14 11.78
C SER A 139 6.58 16.38 10.80
N LEU A 140 7.30 15.37 11.30
CA LEU A 140 7.78 14.27 10.47
C LEU A 140 6.56 13.56 9.89
N SER A 141 6.59 13.27 8.59
CA SER A 141 5.57 12.50 7.89
C SER A 141 5.48 11.12 8.50
N ALA A 142 4.40 10.84 9.22
CA ALA A 142 4.07 9.51 9.67
C ALA A 142 3.76 8.64 8.44
N ASP A 143 4.72 7.82 8.02
CA ASP A 143 4.45 6.66 7.20
C ASP A 143 3.58 5.72 8.06
N VAL A 144 2.28 5.72 7.78
CA VAL A 144 1.28 5.01 8.58
C VAL A 144 1.46 3.52 8.39
N LEU A 145 2.07 2.91 9.40
CA LEU A 145 2.01 1.47 9.62
C LEU A 145 0.54 1.05 9.70
N LEU A 146 0.16 0.13 8.81
CA LEU A 146 -1.15 -0.51 8.78
C LEU A 146 -1.37 -1.27 10.10
N LEU A 147 -1.93 -0.59 11.10
CA LEU A 147 -2.43 -1.27 12.29
C LEU A 147 -3.74 -1.99 11.91
N PRO A 148 -3.84 -3.32 12.09
CA PRO A 148 -5.06 -4.07 11.84
C PRO A 148 -6.22 -3.53 12.70
N GLY A 149 -7.40 -3.39 12.07
CA GLY A 149 -8.56 -2.69 12.61
C GLY A 149 -9.38 -3.45 13.66
N GLY A 150 -8.73 -4.04 14.65
CA GLY A 150 -9.36 -4.66 15.83
C GLY A 150 -9.14 -3.85 17.10
N ASP A 151 -9.91 -4.15 18.16
CA ASP A 151 -9.74 -3.61 19.52
C ASP A 151 -8.47 -4.17 20.21
N GLU A 152 -7.43 -4.48 19.43
CA GLU A 152 -6.18 -5.02 19.94
C GLU A 152 -5.28 -3.88 20.43
N THR A 153 -4.83 -3.98 21.67
CA THR A 153 -3.89 -3.02 22.25
C THR A 153 -2.52 -3.18 21.58
N ALA A 154 -2.08 -2.15 20.86
CA ALA A 154 -0.74 -2.09 20.32
C ALA A 154 0.30 -1.91 21.44
N PHE A 155 1.50 -2.46 21.23
CA PHE A 155 2.65 -2.32 22.12
C PHE A 155 3.94 -2.28 21.31
N ASP A 156 5.02 -1.79 21.92
CA ASP A 156 6.31 -1.68 21.25
C ASP A 156 7.17 -2.93 21.52
N ILE A 157 7.86 -3.39 20.48
CA ILE A 157 8.93 -4.37 20.59
C ILE A 157 10.27 -3.75 20.18
N SER A 158 11.37 -4.24 20.75
CA SER A 158 12.71 -3.75 20.41
C SER A 158 13.35 -4.60 19.31
N VAL A 159 13.84 -3.98 18.24
CA VAL A 159 14.55 -4.71 17.18
C VAL A 159 16.00 -4.25 17.07
N SER A 160 16.92 -5.20 17.07
CA SER A 160 18.37 -4.96 16.90
C SER A 160 18.92 -5.75 15.73
N LEU A 161 19.97 -5.25 15.08
CA LEU A 161 20.74 -6.02 14.10
C LEU A 161 21.57 -7.10 14.81
N LEU A 162 21.97 -8.15 14.09
CA LEU A 162 22.93 -9.15 14.61
C LEU A 162 24.28 -8.54 15.08
N SER A 163 24.62 -7.35 14.59
CA SER A 163 25.79 -6.58 15.08
C SER A 163 25.60 -6.02 16.50
N GLY A 164 24.40 -6.11 17.07
CA GLY A 164 24.00 -5.49 18.33
C GLY A 164 23.48 -4.05 18.19
N SER A 165 23.48 -3.47 16.98
CA SER A 165 22.97 -2.12 16.75
C SER A 165 21.44 -2.09 16.87
N LEU A 166 20.90 -1.27 17.76
CA LEU A 166 19.45 -1.10 17.90
C LEU A 166 18.88 -0.32 16.69
N LEU A 167 17.86 -0.88 16.04
CA LEU A 167 17.13 -0.19 14.96
C LEU A 167 16.08 0.76 15.53
N GLY A 168 15.39 0.36 16.61
CA GLY A 168 14.43 1.17 17.32
C GLY A 168 13.25 0.35 17.87
N PRO A 169 12.34 0.99 18.64
CA PRO A 169 11.07 0.40 18.98
C PRO A 169 10.18 0.32 17.72
N VAL A 170 9.49 -0.80 17.56
CA VAL A 170 8.51 -1.01 16.49
C VAL A 170 7.14 -1.23 17.12
N PRO A 171 6.15 -0.38 16.82
CA PRO A 171 4.79 -0.59 17.30
C PRO A 171 4.18 -1.77 16.57
N VAL A 172 3.67 -2.72 17.33
CA VAL A 172 3.01 -3.93 16.83
C VAL A 172 1.72 -4.18 17.60
N CYS A 173 0.90 -5.08 17.07
CA CYS A 173 -0.26 -5.63 17.76
C CYS A 173 -0.29 -7.15 17.54
N PRO A 174 -1.05 -7.92 18.33
CA PRO A 174 -1.08 -9.38 18.26
C PRO A 174 -1.28 -9.94 16.84
N SER A 175 -2.10 -9.31 16.01
CA SER A 175 -2.34 -9.72 14.63
C SER A 175 -1.32 -9.21 13.59
N SER A 176 -0.33 -8.40 14.00
CA SER A 176 0.77 -8.00 13.11
C SER A 176 1.60 -9.21 12.68
N THR A 177 1.90 -9.30 11.40
CA THR A 177 2.76 -10.32 10.81
C THR A 177 4.23 -9.91 10.84
N CYS A 178 5.16 -10.87 10.83
CA CYS A 178 6.59 -10.57 10.72
C CYS A 178 6.93 -9.74 9.47
N LEU A 179 6.22 -9.94 8.35
CA LEU A 179 6.38 -9.11 7.16
C LEU A 179 6.06 -7.63 7.44
N GLN A 180 4.98 -7.35 8.18
CA GLN A 180 4.63 -5.98 8.58
C GLN A 180 5.69 -5.38 9.50
N VAL A 181 6.25 -6.16 10.43
CA VAL A 181 7.37 -5.73 11.27
C VAL A 181 8.59 -5.37 10.43
N LYS A 182 8.94 -6.18 9.41
CA LYS A 182 10.04 -5.85 8.48
C LYS A 182 9.79 -4.54 7.72
N PHE A 183 8.55 -4.30 7.28
CA PHE A 183 8.20 -3.03 6.63
C PHE A 183 8.30 -1.84 7.59
N ALA A 184 7.87 -2.01 8.85
CA ALA A 184 8.02 -1.01 9.90
C ALA A 184 9.47 -0.61 10.17
N LEU A 185 10.41 -1.52 9.91
CA LEU A 185 11.83 -1.29 10.12
C LEU A 185 12.50 -0.47 9.01
N ARG A 186 11.86 -0.32 7.84
CA ARG A 186 12.46 0.36 6.68
C ARG A 186 12.97 1.78 6.97
N PRO A 187 12.25 2.65 7.70
CA PRO A 187 12.72 4.00 8.01
C PRO A 187 13.97 4.05 8.91
N PHE A 188 14.26 2.97 9.63
CA PHE A 188 15.40 2.87 10.56
C PHE A 188 16.67 2.33 9.89
N LEU A 189 16.57 1.89 8.64
CA LEU A 189 17.69 1.35 7.89
C LEU A 189 18.36 2.44 7.07
N GLN A 190 19.67 2.31 6.89
CA GLN A 190 20.40 3.11 5.91
C GLN A 190 19.83 2.86 4.51
N GLU A 191 19.94 3.85 3.62
CA GLU A 191 19.57 3.68 2.22
C GLU A 191 20.19 2.39 1.67
N ARG A 192 19.43 1.66 0.84
CA ARG A 192 19.79 0.35 0.23
C ARG A 192 19.72 -0.87 1.14
N ARG A 193 19.52 -0.71 2.45
CA ARG A 193 19.38 -1.85 3.36
C ARG A 193 17.92 -2.23 3.59
N TYR A 194 17.68 -3.53 3.73
CA TYR A 194 16.38 -4.06 4.10
C TYR A 194 16.52 -5.28 5.01
N VAL A 195 15.50 -5.55 5.84
CA VAL A 195 15.49 -6.72 6.71
C VAL A 195 15.08 -7.95 5.90
N THR A 196 15.97 -8.94 5.81
CA THR A 196 15.69 -10.21 5.13
C THR A 196 15.05 -11.22 6.07
N LYS A 197 15.50 -11.27 7.33
CA LYS A 197 15.04 -12.21 8.35
C LYS A 197 14.87 -11.53 9.70
N LEU A 198 13.87 -11.99 10.44
CA LEU A 198 13.71 -11.69 11.86
C LEU A 198 13.98 -12.98 12.63
N ILE A 199 14.52 -12.83 13.84
CA ILE A 199 14.87 -13.92 14.74
C ILE A 199 14.32 -13.60 16.13
N PHE A 200 13.68 -14.58 16.77
CA PHE A 200 13.27 -14.51 18.16
C PHE A 200 13.84 -15.71 18.91
N GLY A 201 14.69 -15.45 19.91
CA GLY A 201 15.50 -16.51 20.53
C GLY A 201 16.40 -17.18 19.50
N GLU A 202 16.20 -18.47 19.25
CA GLU A 202 16.95 -19.25 18.26
C GLU A 202 16.16 -19.51 16.96
N GLN A 203 14.93 -19.00 16.88
CA GLN A 203 14.03 -19.27 15.76
C GLN A 203 14.09 -18.17 14.70
N VAL A 204 14.34 -18.55 13.45
CA VAL A 204 14.11 -17.69 12.29
C VAL A 204 12.61 -17.64 11.99
N LEU A 205 12.06 -16.44 11.95
CA LEU A 205 10.63 -16.21 11.81
C LEU A 205 10.18 -16.24 10.34
N ASP A 206 9.04 -16.87 10.09
CA ASP A 206 8.34 -16.84 8.80
C ASP A 206 7.54 -15.53 8.66
N ASP A 207 7.44 -15.02 7.43
CA ASP A 207 6.80 -13.74 7.13
C ASP A 207 5.31 -13.70 7.48
N LEU A 208 4.63 -14.85 7.49
CA LEU A 208 3.22 -14.97 7.82
C LEU A 208 2.94 -15.21 9.30
N GLN A 209 3.96 -15.53 10.12
CA GLN A 209 3.76 -15.69 11.55
C GLN A 209 3.34 -14.36 12.17
N THR A 210 2.34 -14.41 13.05
CA THR A 210 1.88 -13.21 13.77
C THR A 210 2.61 -13.04 15.10
N VAL A 211 2.62 -11.82 15.61
CA VAL A 211 3.12 -11.46 16.96
C VAL A 211 2.48 -12.36 18.03
N LYS A 212 1.18 -12.66 17.89
CA LYS A 212 0.45 -13.58 18.76
C LYS A 212 0.92 -15.02 18.67
N ASP A 213 1.14 -15.54 17.46
CA ASP A 213 1.64 -16.91 17.26
C ASP A 213 3.01 -17.12 17.92
N LEU A 214 3.80 -16.04 17.93
CA LEU A 214 5.13 -15.99 18.54
C LEU A 214 5.11 -15.70 20.04
N GLN A 215 3.95 -15.40 20.61
CA GLN A 215 3.77 -15.00 22.02
C GLN A 215 4.72 -13.86 22.42
N LEU A 216 4.87 -12.88 21.53
CA LEU A 216 5.63 -11.68 21.85
C LEU A 216 4.84 -10.84 22.84
N GLU A 217 5.48 -10.49 23.94
CA GLU A 217 4.98 -9.59 24.98
C GLU A 217 5.60 -8.19 24.81
N PRO A 218 5.05 -7.16 25.48
CA PRO A 218 5.74 -5.88 25.63
C PRO A 218 7.20 -6.09 26.07
N ASP A 219 8.11 -5.29 25.53
CA ASP A 219 9.57 -5.38 25.77
C ASP A 219 10.27 -6.61 25.18
N SER A 220 9.57 -7.46 24.42
CA SER A 220 10.21 -8.51 23.64
C SER A 220 11.25 -7.92 22.69
N SER A 221 12.36 -8.64 22.51
CA SER A 221 13.41 -8.24 21.58
C SER A 221 13.53 -9.21 20.41
N LEU A 222 13.54 -8.67 19.20
CA LEU A 222 13.87 -9.37 17.98
C LEU A 222 15.28 -9.01 17.51
N GLN A 223 15.93 -9.97 16.86
CA GLN A 223 17.11 -9.72 16.06
C GLN A 223 16.73 -9.68 14.58
N ALA A 224 17.34 -8.76 13.84
CA ALA A 224 17.14 -8.58 12.41
C ALA A 224 18.44 -8.88 11.66
N ILE A 225 18.31 -9.63 10.56
CA ILE A 225 19.34 -9.74 9.55
C ILE A 225 19.01 -8.71 8.47
N ALA A 226 19.89 -7.74 8.28
CA ALA A 226 19.78 -6.78 7.20
C ALA A 226 20.75 -7.16 6.07
N GLN A 227 20.33 -6.94 4.84
CA GLN A 227 21.15 -7.10 3.64
C GLN A 227 21.10 -5.81 2.83
N GLU A 228 22.17 -5.55 2.08
CA GLU A 228 22.21 -4.49 1.07
C GLU A 228 21.63 -4.99 -0.24
N ALA A 229 20.78 -4.17 -0.87
CA ALA A 229 20.23 -4.42 -2.18
C ALA A 229 21.22 -3.99 -3.27
N ASP A 230 21.41 -4.83 -4.29
CA ASP A 230 22.17 -4.47 -5.49
C ASP A 230 21.36 -3.52 -6.40
N CYS A 231 20.03 -3.61 -6.30
CA CYS A 231 19.11 -2.79 -7.06
C CYS A 231 17.83 -2.52 -6.26
N ILE A 232 17.27 -1.30 -6.37
CA ILE A 232 15.94 -0.97 -5.86
C ILE A 232 15.02 -0.61 -7.01
N VAL A 233 13.81 -1.17 -6.98
CA VAL A 233 12.77 -0.89 -7.98
C VAL A 233 11.57 -0.24 -7.29
N ARG A 234 11.08 0.86 -7.86
CA ARG A 234 9.95 1.65 -7.36
C ARG A 234 8.98 2.01 -8.47
N ASP A 235 7.81 2.46 -8.06
CA ASP A 235 6.78 3.06 -8.93
C ASP A 235 6.29 2.14 -10.06
N ALA A 236 6.47 0.83 -9.93
CA ALA A 236 5.83 -0.11 -10.82
C ALA A 236 4.34 -0.20 -10.48
N GLY A 237 3.47 -0.16 -11.50
CA GLY A 237 2.03 -0.40 -11.34
C GLY A 237 1.67 -1.84 -10.97
N VAL A 238 2.68 -2.71 -10.90
CA VAL A 238 2.58 -4.09 -10.38
C VAL A 238 3.34 -4.14 -9.05
N PRO A 239 2.66 -4.26 -7.90
CA PRO A 239 3.29 -4.25 -6.59
C PRO A 239 4.45 -5.24 -6.45
N GLU A 240 4.31 -6.44 -7.00
CA GLU A 240 5.29 -7.53 -6.94
C GLU A 240 6.61 -7.22 -7.66
N VAL A 241 6.63 -6.20 -8.53
CA VAL A 241 7.84 -5.74 -9.22
C VAL A 241 8.63 -4.75 -8.37
N ASN A 242 7.97 -4.02 -7.46
CA ASN A 242 8.65 -3.12 -6.54
C ASN A 242 9.42 -3.91 -5.49
N GLY A 243 10.44 -3.30 -4.90
CA GLY A 243 11.18 -3.88 -3.78
C GLY A 243 12.69 -3.86 -3.96
N ASN A 244 13.35 -4.70 -3.17
CA ASN A 244 14.81 -4.78 -3.11
C ASN A 244 15.26 -6.02 -3.88
N TYR A 245 16.11 -5.82 -4.87
CA TYR A 245 16.61 -6.88 -5.75
C TYR A 245 18.03 -7.25 -5.35
N ILE A 246 18.25 -8.55 -5.17
CA ILE A 246 19.56 -9.15 -4.90
C ILE A 246 20.08 -9.82 -6.15
N ARG A 247 21.31 -9.50 -6.51
CA ARG A 247 22.04 -10.11 -7.60
C ARG A 247 22.25 -11.59 -7.32
N GLN A 248 21.97 -12.40 -8.34
CA GLN A 248 22.24 -13.82 -8.37
C GLN A 248 23.61 -14.08 -9.00
N ASP A 249 24.21 -15.22 -8.64
CA ASP A 249 25.50 -15.65 -9.21
C ASP A 249 25.39 -16.05 -10.70
N GLU A 250 24.19 -16.47 -11.13
CA GLU A 250 23.94 -16.91 -12.50
C GLU A 250 23.82 -15.72 -13.47
N LEU A 251 24.52 -15.83 -14.61
CA LEU A 251 24.43 -14.86 -15.69
C LEU A 251 23.41 -15.31 -16.73
N MET A 252 22.48 -14.42 -17.08
CA MET A 252 21.51 -14.64 -18.16
C MET A 252 21.88 -13.79 -19.36
N ALA A 253 22.10 -14.45 -20.51
CA ALA A 253 22.56 -13.80 -21.73
C ALA A 253 23.80 -12.89 -21.53
N GLY A 254 24.71 -13.31 -20.65
CA GLY A 254 25.96 -12.60 -20.34
C GLY A 254 25.83 -11.40 -19.40
N ALA A 255 24.66 -11.17 -18.79
CA ALA A 255 24.42 -10.11 -17.82
C ALA A 255 23.95 -10.68 -16.46
N PRO A 256 24.07 -9.91 -15.37
CA PRO A 256 23.57 -10.31 -14.06
C PRO A 256 22.06 -10.58 -14.07
N CYS A 257 21.62 -11.49 -13.21
CA CYS A 257 20.21 -11.69 -12.89
C CYS A 257 19.96 -11.19 -11.46
N TYR A 258 18.78 -10.66 -11.18
CA TYR A 258 18.40 -10.22 -9.84
C TYR A 258 17.03 -10.78 -9.47
N VAL A 259 16.80 -10.97 -8.17
CA VAL A 259 15.50 -11.41 -7.63
C VAL A 259 15.10 -10.57 -6.43
N ASN A 260 13.81 -10.27 -6.29
CA ASN A 260 13.27 -9.60 -5.12
C ASN A 260 12.57 -10.56 -4.15
N GLU A 261 12.03 -10.01 -3.05
CA GLU A 261 11.31 -10.76 -2.02
C GLU A 261 10.05 -11.48 -2.53
N HIS A 262 9.49 -11.04 -3.66
CA HIS A 262 8.31 -11.64 -4.28
C HIS A 262 8.65 -12.75 -5.28
N GLY A 263 9.95 -13.03 -5.50
CA GLY A 263 10.40 -13.95 -6.53
C GLY A 263 10.26 -13.39 -7.95
N THR A 264 10.11 -12.08 -8.10
CA THR A 264 10.18 -11.41 -9.39
C THR A 264 11.63 -11.35 -9.83
N LEU A 265 11.89 -11.81 -11.06
CA LEU A 265 13.20 -11.75 -11.69
C LEU A 265 13.36 -10.47 -12.49
N LEU A 266 14.54 -9.87 -12.37
CA LEU A 266 15.07 -8.85 -13.27
C LEU A 266 16.25 -9.45 -14.04
N PHE A 267 16.07 -9.69 -15.34
CA PHE A 267 17.06 -10.42 -16.13
C PHE A 267 17.14 -9.94 -17.57
N ARG A 268 18.26 -10.24 -18.22
CA ARG A 268 18.49 -9.95 -19.63
C ARG A 268 18.19 -11.16 -20.51
N TYR A 269 17.51 -10.92 -21.62
CA TYR A 269 17.19 -11.91 -22.63
C TYR A 269 17.71 -11.50 -24.01
N ARG A 270 18.23 -12.48 -24.76
CA ARG A 270 18.80 -12.27 -26.10
C ARG A 270 17.95 -12.94 -27.17
N PHE A 271 17.40 -12.13 -28.06
CA PHE A 271 16.89 -12.57 -29.36
C PHE A 271 18.00 -12.54 -30.41
N THR A 272 17.75 -13.13 -31.58
CA THR A 272 18.72 -13.22 -32.68
C THR A 272 19.35 -11.87 -33.05
N ARG A 273 18.61 -10.76 -32.91
CA ARG A 273 19.05 -9.41 -33.31
C ARG A 273 18.95 -8.35 -32.21
N TRP A 274 18.35 -8.68 -31.06
CA TRP A 274 17.95 -7.67 -30.07
C TRP A 274 18.13 -8.20 -28.67
N HIS A 275 18.47 -7.32 -27.75
CA HIS A 275 18.53 -7.61 -26.34
C HIS A 275 17.46 -6.81 -25.59
N TYR A 276 16.94 -7.43 -24.54
CA TYR A 276 15.91 -6.85 -23.69
C TYR A 276 16.23 -7.19 -22.25
N TRP A 277 15.94 -6.25 -21.36
CA TRP A 277 15.74 -6.55 -19.96
C TRP A 277 14.26 -6.79 -19.68
N TYR A 278 13.98 -7.69 -18.74
CA TYR A 278 12.64 -8.10 -18.34
C TYR A 278 12.49 -8.07 -16.84
N PHE A 279 11.31 -7.64 -16.39
CA PHE A 279 10.74 -8.05 -15.12
C PHE A 279 9.76 -9.19 -15.38
N SER A 280 9.97 -10.37 -14.78
CA SER A 280 9.08 -11.53 -14.97
C SER A 280 8.90 -12.32 -13.69
N ARG A 281 7.82 -13.10 -13.61
CA ARG A 281 7.57 -14.02 -12.50
C ARG A 281 8.57 -15.18 -12.53
N GLY A 282 9.34 -15.38 -11.46
CA GLY A 282 10.46 -16.32 -11.44
C GLY A 282 10.11 -17.82 -11.51
N SER A 283 8.84 -18.20 -11.34
CA SER A 283 8.41 -19.61 -11.31
C SER A 283 8.00 -20.19 -12.67
N GLY A 284 8.23 -19.47 -13.78
CA GLY A 284 7.73 -19.82 -15.11
C GLY A 284 8.80 -20.20 -16.13
N ASP A 285 8.33 -20.72 -17.26
CA ASP A 285 9.13 -20.82 -18.48
C ASP A 285 9.40 -19.41 -19.03
N LEU A 286 10.64 -18.93 -18.85
CA LEU A 286 11.08 -17.59 -19.28
C LEU A 286 11.04 -17.39 -20.80
N GLN A 287 10.72 -18.42 -21.59
CA GLN A 287 10.44 -18.32 -23.02
C GLN A 287 9.02 -17.81 -23.32
N LYS A 288 8.12 -17.79 -22.33
CA LYS A 288 6.73 -17.38 -22.49
C LYS A 288 6.48 -16.00 -21.87
N SER A 289 5.80 -15.14 -22.61
CA SER A 289 5.49 -13.77 -22.19
C SER A 289 4.34 -13.64 -21.18
N GLU A 290 3.74 -14.76 -20.74
CA GLU A 290 2.58 -14.75 -19.84
C GLU A 290 2.95 -14.22 -18.44
N GLY A 291 4.19 -14.43 -18.00
CA GLY A 291 4.71 -13.98 -16.71
C GLY A 291 5.40 -12.62 -16.73
N ASP A 292 5.55 -12.00 -17.90
CA ASP A 292 6.32 -10.77 -18.05
C ASP A 292 5.50 -9.56 -17.61
N TYR A 293 6.09 -8.75 -16.74
CA TYR A 293 5.52 -7.50 -16.23
C TYR A 293 5.96 -6.30 -17.07
N PHE A 294 7.26 -6.15 -17.30
CA PHE A 294 7.81 -5.03 -18.06
C PHE A 294 9.04 -5.47 -18.83
N ARG A 295 9.34 -4.75 -19.91
CA ARG A 295 10.58 -4.92 -20.66
C ARG A 295 11.14 -3.62 -21.18
N VAL A 296 12.43 -3.60 -21.43
CA VAL A 296 13.11 -2.49 -22.12
C VAL A 296 14.10 -3.05 -23.12
N LYS A 297 14.08 -2.54 -24.35
CA LYS A 297 15.04 -2.91 -25.39
C LYS A 297 16.32 -2.11 -25.18
N THR A 298 17.45 -2.78 -25.00
CA THR A 298 18.75 -2.13 -24.82
C THR A 298 19.87 -3.11 -25.14
N GLU A 299 21.05 -2.62 -25.53
CA GLU A 299 22.26 -3.44 -25.66
C GLU A 299 23.06 -3.53 -24.36
N GLU A 300 22.74 -2.69 -23.37
CA GLU A 300 23.45 -2.60 -22.09
C GLU A 300 23.44 -3.93 -21.30
N LEU A 301 24.53 -4.18 -20.58
CA LEU A 301 24.71 -5.34 -19.71
C LEU A 301 24.21 -5.11 -18.28
N GLU A 302 23.79 -3.89 -17.96
CA GLU A 302 23.15 -3.51 -16.70
C GLU A 302 21.70 -3.11 -16.98
N PRO A 303 20.76 -3.29 -16.03
CA PRO A 303 19.36 -2.93 -16.23
C PRO A 303 19.19 -1.40 -16.33
N PRO A 304 18.52 -0.88 -17.37
CA PRO A 304 18.32 0.55 -17.53
C PRO A 304 17.48 1.16 -16.40
N ALA A 305 17.84 2.37 -15.98
CA ALA A 305 17.07 3.12 -14.98
C ALA A 305 15.65 3.49 -15.45
N THR A 306 15.48 3.71 -16.77
CA THR A 306 14.23 4.17 -17.40
C THR A 306 14.00 3.50 -18.77
N GLY A 307 12.88 3.81 -19.43
CA GLY A 307 12.55 3.28 -20.77
C GLY A 307 11.78 1.95 -20.75
N TRP A 308 11.38 1.51 -19.56
CA TRP A 308 10.53 0.35 -19.36
C TRP A 308 9.16 0.54 -20.01
N VAL A 309 8.64 -0.53 -20.61
CA VAL A 309 7.30 -0.57 -21.18
C VAL A 309 6.58 -1.85 -20.76
N SER A 310 5.27 -1.74 -20.52
CA SER A 310 4.35 -2.88 -20.33
C SER A 310 3.82 -3.44 -21.65
N ALA A 311 4.13 -2.80 -22.78
CA ALA A 311 3.65 -3.22 -24.09
C ALA A 311 4.16 -4.63 -24.46
N SER A 312 3.21 -5.55 -24.70
CA SER A 312 3.43 -7.00 -24.90
C SER A 312 3.84 -7.80 -23.65
N CYS A 313 3.73 -7.21 -22.45
CA CYS A 313 3.92 -7.89 -21.18
C CYS A 313 2.55 -8.04 -20.51
N LEU A 314 1.96 -9.23 -20.55
CA LEU A 314 0.54 -9.42 -20.20
C LEU A 314 0.22 -9.13 -18.72
N ALA A 315 1.21 -9.35 -17.85
CA ALA A 315 1.10 -9.07 -16.42
C ALA A 315 1.42 -7.61 -16.07
N GLY A 316 1.92 -6.82 -17.03
CA GLY A 316 2.30 -5.42 -16.86
C GLY A 316 1.13 -4.49 -16.62
N ARG A 317 1.37 -3.48 -15.77
CA ARG A 317 0.43 -2.39 -15.47
C ARG A 317 1.20 -1.10 -15.28
N ASP A 318 0.70 0.00 -15.82
CA ASP A 318 1.28 1.31 -15.57
C ASP A 318 1.06 1.75 -14.10
N PRO A 319 1.96 2.55 -13.51
CA PRO A 319 3.16 3.14 -14.13
C PRO A 319 4.30 2.13 -14.39
N CYS A 320 5.21 2.50 -15.29
CA CYS A 320 6.42 1.72 -15.54
C CYS A 320 7.44 1.91 -14.42
N PRO A 321 8.24 0.88 -14.08
CA PRO A 321 9.17 0.92 -12.96
C PRO A 321 10.31 1.94 -13.14
N THR A 322 10.78 2.47 -12.02
CA THR A 322 12.06 3.18 -11.90
C THR A 322 13.07 2.25 -11.24
N VAL A 323 14.24 2.10 -11.86
CA VAL A 323 15.31 1.18 -11.41
C VAL A 323 16.51 1.99 -10.92
N MET A 324 17.02 1.68 -9.73
CA MET A 324 18.20 2.30 -9.12
C MET A 324 19.24 1.22 -8.81
N LEU A 325 20.36 1.23 -9.54
CA LEU A 325 21.51 0.32 -9.34
C LEU A 325 22.54 0.92 -8.39
N PHE A 326 23.28 0.05 -7.70
CA PHE A 326 24.21 0.44 -6.62
C PHE A 326 25.60 -0.17 -6.71
#